data_AF-A0A6B2LT85-F1
#
_entry.id   AF-A0A6B2LT85-F1
#
_cell.length_a   1.000
_cell.length_b   1.000
_cell.length_c   1.000
_cell.angle_alpha   90.00
_cell.angle_beta   90.00
_cell.angle_gamma   90.00
#
_symmetry.space_group_name_H-M   'P 1'
#
loop_
_entity.id
_entity.type
_entity.pdbx_description
1 polymer ?
#
loop_
_entity_poly.entity_id
_entity_poly.type
_entity_poly.pdbx_seq_one_letter_code
_entity_poly.pdbx_strand_id
1 'polypeptide(L)' 'MMLEILDSARSQFVAMRELYIRNGQGIILVYSITSKSSFSELGHMREQIESVK' A
#
# COMPACT_ATOMS: atom_id res chain seq x y z
N MET A 1 -10.69 19.36 8.92
CA MET A 1 -10.10 18.49 7.88
C MET A 1 -9.69 17.20 8.58
N MET A 2 -10.23 16.05 8.16
CA MET A 2 -9.99 14.75 8.79
C MET A 2 -9.02 13.95 7.92
N LEU A 3 -7.91 13.49 8.50
CA LEU A 3 -6.96 12.61 7.85
C LEU A 3 -7.22 11.19 8.36
N GLU A 4 -7.65 10.30 7.46
CA GLU A 4 -7.80 8.88 7.77
C GLU A 4 -6.53 8.13 7.36
N ILE A 5 -5.95 7.39 8.30
CA ILE A 5 -4.79 6.52 8.07
C ILE A 5 -5.27 5.08 8.25
N LEU A 6 -5.04 4.26 7.22
CA LEU A 6 -5.44 2.85 7.21
C LEU A 6 -4.20 1.96 7.31
N ASP A 7 -4.17 1.04 8.28
CA ASP A 7 -3.13 0.01 8.36
C ASP A 7 -3.48 -1.18 7.46
N SER A 8 -2.86 -1.22 6.28
CA SER A 8 -3.10 -2.25 5.25
C SER A 8 -2.14 -3.45 5.34
N ALA A 9 -1.21 -3.49 6.30
CA ALA A 9 -0.20 -4.56 6.38
C ALA A 9 -0.82 -5.96 6.61
N ARG A 10 -2.13 -6.03 6.94
CA ARG A 10 -2.85 -7.27 7.25
C ARG A 10 -4.12 -7.50 6.42
N SER A 11 -4.40 -6.70 5.38
CA SER A 11 -5.69 -6.81 4.68
C SER A 11 -5.72 -8.05 3.75
N GLN A 12 -6.38 -9.11 4.20
CA GLN A 12 -6.62 -10.34 3.42
C GLN A 12 -7.60 -10.15 2.23
N PHE A 13 -8.12 -8.94 2.02
CA PHE A 13 -9.14 -8.63 1.01
C PHE A 13 -8.59 -7.66 -0.05
N VAL A 14 -8.19 -8.21 -1.19
CA VAL A 14 -7.64 -7.48 -2.36
C VAL A 14 -8.58 -6.35 -2.83
N ALA A 15 -9.90 -6.58 -2.85
CA ALA A 15 -10.89 -5.60 -3.28
C ALA A 15 -10.94 -4.33 -2.40
N MET A 16 -10.76 -4.46 -1.08
CA MET A 16 -10.67 -3.28 -0.20
C MET A 16 -9.40 -2.48 -0.49
N ARG A 17 -8.28 -3.15 -0.77
CA ARG A 17 -7.02 -2.49 -1.10
C ARG A 17 -7.11 -1.64 -2.37
N GLU A 18 -7.78 -2.13 -3.42
CA GLU A 18 -7.98 -1.35 -4.66
C GLU A 18 -8.82 -0.08 -4.42
N LEU A 19 -9.88 -0.17 -3.62
CA LEU A 19 -10.73 0.98 -3.30
C LEU A 19 -9.93 2.10 -2.61
N TYR A 20 -9.02 1.75 -1.69
CA TYR A 20 -8.17 2.74 -1.02
C TYR A 20 -7.11 3.33 -1.96
N ILE A 21 -6.59 2.54 -2.90
CA ILE A 21 -5.64 3.05 -3.91
C ILE A 21 -6.35 4.04 -4.85
N ARG A 22 -7.59 3.75 -5.28
CA ARG A 22 -8.35 4.62 -6.18
C ARG A 22 -8.81 5.92 -5.52
N ASN A 23 -9.27 5.85 -4.26
CA ASN A 23 -9.88 7.00 -3.58
C ASN A 23 -8.92 7.76 -2.65
N GLY A 24 -7.75 7.19 -2.35
CA GLY A 24 -6.76 7.80 -1.44
C GLY A 24 -6.06 9.01 -2.06
N GLN A 25 -5.86 10.06 -1.24
CA GLN A 25 -5.14 11.27 -1.67
C GLN A 25 -3.62 11.11 -1.69
N GLY A 26 -3.10 10.08 -1.00
CA GLY A 26 -1.68 9.75 -0.95
C GLY A 26 -1.50 8.34 -0.39
N ILE A 27 -0.39 7.70 -0.76
CA ILE A 27 -0.03 6.35 -0.31
C ILE A 27 1.40 6.41 0.23
N ILE A 28 1.63 5.79 1.39
CA ILE A 28 2.95 5.64 1.98
C ILE A 28 3.32 4.16 1.93
N LEU A 29 4.50 3.87 1.37
CA LEU A 29 5.09 2.53 1.36
C LEU A 29 6.17 2.46 2.44
N VAL A 30 6.11 1.44 3.30
CA VAL A 30 7.02 1.27 4.44
C VAL A 30 7.65 -0.11 4.38
N TYR A 31 8.95 -0.20 4.65
CA TYR A 31 9.69 -1.46 4.73
C TYR A 31 10.54 -1.49 6.00
N SER A 32 11.02 -2.68 6.38
CA SER A 32 11.94 -2.84 7.50
C SER A 32 13.39 -2.77 7.04
N ILE A 33 14.19 -1.92 7.69
CA ILE A 33 15.63 -1.81 7.43
C ILE A 33 16.41 -3.09 7.79
N THR A 34 15.84 -3.94 8.66
CA THR A 34 16.43 -5.22 9.06
C THR A 34 16.01 -6.38 8.17
N SER A 35 15.14 -6.15 7.17
CA SER A 35 14.65 -7.18 6.26
C SER A 35 14.67 -6.70 4.81
N LYS A 36 15.67 -7.13 4.05
CA LYS A 36 15.82 -6.78 2.63
C LYS A 36 14.64 -7.26 1.77
N SER A 37 14.02 -8.40 2.11
CA SER A 37 12.85 -8.90 1.39
C SER A 37 11.67 -7.93 1.46
N SER A 38 11.46 -7.27 2.62
CA SER A 38 10.40 -6.27 2.76
C SER A 38 10.58 -5.06 1.84
N PHE A 39 11.83 -4.71 1.50
CA PHE A 39 12.10 -3.67 0.50
C PHE A 39 11.78 -4.16 -0.92
N SER A 40 12.17 -5.39 -1.27
CA SER A 40 11.85 -5.96 -2.58
C SER A 40 10.33 -6.05 -2.82
N GLU A 41 9.55 -6.38 -1.80
CA GLU A 41 8.10 -6.41 -1.86
C GLU A 41 7.48 -5.04 -2.20
N LEU A 42 8.12 -3.93 -1.83
CA LEU A 42 7.64 -2.59 -2.20
C LEU A 42 7.62 -2.36 -3.71
N GLY A 43 8.54 -2.98 -4.45
CA GLY A 43 8.55 -2.90 -5.92
C GLY A 43 7.25 -3.47 -6.51
N HIS A 44 6.87 -4.67 -6.09
CA HIS A 44 5.61 -5.29 -6.50
C HIS A 44 4.39 -4.50 -6.04
N MET A 45 4.41 -3.95 -4.81
CA MET A 45 3.31 -3.12 -4.32
C MET A 45 3.17 -1.83 -5.14
N ARG A 46 4.28 -1.22 -5.57
CA ARG A 46 4.29 -0.04 -6.42
C ARG A 46 3.67 -0.33 -7.80
N GLU A 47 4.08 -1.41 -8.45
CA GLU A 47 3.53 -1.82 -9.75
C GLU A 47 2.01 -2.02 -9.67
N GLN A 48 1.51 -2.64 -8.59
CA GLN A 48 0.08 -2.80 -8.36
C GLN A 48 -0.65 -1.45 -8.17
N ILE A 49 -0.04 -0.49 -7.50
CA ILE A 49 -0.62 0.86 -7.34
C ILE A 49 -0.66 1.57 -8.69
N GLU A 50 0.42 1.50 -9.47
CA GLU A 50 0.52 2.10 -10.81
C GLU A 50 -0.49 1.48 -11.78
N SER A 51 -0.83 0.20 -11.64
CA SER A 51 -1.85 -0.46 -12.47
C SER A 51 -3.29 -0.06 -12.13
N VAL A 52 -3.55 0.53 -10.95
CA VAL A 52 -4.90 0.87 -10.47
C VAL A 52 -5.22 2.36 -10.68
N LYS A 53 -4.19 3.22 -10.67
CA LYS A 53 -4.29 4.64 -11.01
C LYS A 53 -4.35 4.86 -12.51
#